data_AF-A0AAP6CZ71-F1
#
_entry.id   AF-A0AAP6CZ71-F1
#
_cell.length_a   1.000
_cell.length_b   1.000
_cell.length_c   1.000
_cell.angle_alpha   90.00
_cell.angle_beta   90.00
_cell.angle_gamma   90.00
#
_symmetry.space_group_name_H-M   'P 1'
#
loop_
_entity.id
_entity.type
_entity.pdbx_description
1 polymer ?
#
loop_
_entity_poly.entity_id
_entity_poly.type
_entity_poly.pdbx_seq_one_letter_code
_entity_poly.pdbx_strand_id
1 'polypeptide(L)'
;MIKKLFQKPAIQWPTKFQQKLELVSDENLVAFYGSELPAPNTPISEVEFVALDFDTTGLNPEKHDIITIGLVPFNLRRIFLRDARHWKVRPQKKLDEDSVIIHGITHSELIDAPDLSDILSELL
;
A
#
# COMPACT_ATOMS: atom_id res chain seq x y z
N MET A 1 -28.51 26.69 -1.54
CA MET A 1 -27.39 26.34 -0.65
C MET A 1 -27.42 24.90 -0.10
N ILE A 2 -28.44 24.08 -0.40
CA ILE A 2 -28.60 22.71 0.16
C ILE A 2 -27.80 21.63 -0.60
N LYS A 3 -27.33 21.89 -1.83
CA LYS A 3 -26.62 20.90 -2.67
C LYS A 3 -25.25 20.44 -2.13
N LYS A 4 -24.61 21.20 -1.22
CA LYS A 4 -23.29 20.83 -0.65
C LYS A 4 -23.36 19.78 0.48
N LEU A 5 -24.53 19.54 1.07
CA LEU A 5 -24.67 18.59 2.20
C LEU A 5 -24.71 17.11 1.77
N PHE A 6 -24.81 16.82 0.47
CA PHE A 6 -24.96 15.45 -0.05
C PHE A 6 -23.84 14.99 -0.98
N GLN A 7 -22.76 15.77 -1.12
CA GLN A 7 -21.59 15.29 -1.85
C GLN A 7 -20.76 14.38 -0.94
N LYS A 8 -20.71 13.09 -1.26
CA LYS A 8 -19.65 12.20 -0.75
C LYS A 8 -18.32 12.94 -0.94
N PRO A 9 -17.46 13.04 0.09
CA PRO A 9 -16.16 13.66 -0.07
C PRO A 9 -15.39 12.87 -1.12
N ALA A 10 -15.26 13.44 -2.31
CA ALA A 10 -14.36 12.92 -3.33
C ALA A 10 -12.95 13.34 -2.92
N ILE A 11 -12.09 12.35 -2.67
CA ILE A 11 -10.68 12.60 -2.39
C ILE A 11 -10.11 13.35 -3.60
N GLN A 12 -9.61 14.57 -3.38
CA GLN A 12 -8.91 15.34 -4.41
C GLN A 12 -7.47 14.83 -4.51
N TRP A 13 -7.28 13.76 -5.28
CA TRP A 13 -6.00 13.06 -5.37
C TRP A 13 -4.81 13.95 -5.72
N PRO A 14 -4.90 14.89 -6.70
CA PRO A 14 -3.77 15.79 -7.00
C PRO A 14 -3.35 16.63 -5.79
N THR A 15 -4.32 17.22 -5.08
CA THR A 15 -4.05 17.99 -3.87
C THR A 15 -3.47 17.11 -2.76
N LYS A 16 -3.98 15.87 -2.60
CA LYS A 16 -3.47 14.93 -1.60
C LYS A 16 -2.03 14.49 -1.90
N PHE A 17 -1.69 14.22 -3.16
CA PHE A 17 -0.33 13.89 -3.59
C PHE A 17 0.61 15.05 -3.33
N GLN A 18 0.24 16.28 -3.71
CA GLN A 18 1.04 17.48 -3.45
C GLN A 18 1.30 17.69 -1.96
N GLN A 19 0.26 17.59 -1.12
CA GLN A 19 0.40 17.71 0.33
C GLN A 19 1.30 16.63 0.92
N LYS A 20 1.24 15.39 0.40
CA LYS A 20 2.10 14.30 0.87
C LYS A 20 3.54 14.51 0.43
N LEU A 21 3.76 14.95 -0.81
CA LEU A 21 5.09 15.28 -1.33
C LEU A 21 5.79 16.36 -0.48
N GLU A 22 5.05 17.36 0.00
CA GLU A 22 5.59 18.41 0.89
C GLU A 22 5.96 17.91 2.30
N LEU A 23 5.40 16.78 2.75
CA LEU A 23 5.58 16.23 4.10
C LEU A 23 6.62 15.13 4.20
N VAL A 24 6.91 14.43 3.09
CA VAL A 24 7.82 13.28 3.09
C VAL A 24 9.26 13.70 2.83
N SER A 25 10.20 13.01 3.47
CA SER A 25 11.64 13.18 3.25
C SER A 25 12.32 11.93 2.69
N ASP A 26 11.64 10.79 2.70
CA ASP A 26 12.14 9.53 2.12
C ASP A 26 12.14 9.60 0.59
N GLU A 27 13.23 9.17 -0.04
CA GLU A 27 13.41 9.30 -1.49
C GLU A 27 12.40 8.51 -2.32
N ASN A 28 12.00 7.31 -1.85
CA ASN A 28 11.01 6.48 -2.54
C ASN A 28 9.63 7.12 -2.47
N LEU A 29 9.28 7.69 -1.31
CA LEU A 29 8.01 8.41 -1.15
C LEU A 29 7.99 9.73 -1.93
N VAL A 30 9.10 10.44 -2.02
CA VAL A 30 9.23 11.63 -2.86
C VAL A 30 9.00 11.26 -4.33
N ALA A 31 9.63 10.19 -4.82
CA ALA A 31 9.42 9.70 -6.17
C ALA A 31 7.95 9.28 -6.41
N PHE A 32 7.37 8.52 -5.49
CA PHE A 32 5.98 8.06 -5.59
C PHE A 32 4.97 9.22 -5.60
N TYR A 33 5.04 10.15 -4.65
CA TYR A 33 4.09 11.27 -4.58
C TYR A 33 4.36 12.36 -5.63
N GLY A 34 5.56 12.39 -6.20
CA GLY A 34 5.92 13.24 -7.34
C GLY A 34 5.47 12.69 -8.70
N SER A 35 4.97 11.45 -8.76
CA SER A 35 4.49 10.85 -9.99
C SER A 35 3.23 11.54 -10.53
N GLU A 36 3.10 11.58 -11.86
CA GLU A 36 1.92 12.14 -12.51
C GLU A 36 0.72 11.21 -12.32
N LEU A 37 -0.39 11.78 -11.85
CA LEU A 37 -1.66 11.06 -11.75
C LEU A 37 -2.37 11.04 -13.12
N PRO A 38 -3.15 9.98 -13.42
CA PRO A 38 -4.03 9.97 -14.57
C PRO A 38 -4.98 11.19 -14.56
N ALA A 39 -5.25 11.75 -15.73
CA ALA A 39 -6.16 12.88 -15.84
C ALA A 39 -7.58 12.48 -15.38
N PRO A 40 -8.38 13.40 -14.81
CA PRO A 40 -9.72 13.07 -14.28
C PRO A 40 -10.70 12.49 -15.32
N ASN A 41 -10.43 12.70 -16.60
CA ASN A 41 -11.21 12.23 -17.73
C ASN A 41 -10.57 11.05 -18.48
N THR A 42 -9.46 10.47 -17.99
CA THR A 42 -8.86 9.27 -18.56
C THR A 42 -9.88 8.12 -18.51
N PRO A 43 -10.18 7.47 -19.65
CA PRO A 43 -11.06 6.30 -19.67
C PRO A 43 -10.52 5.19 -18.77
N ILE A 44 -11.38 4.54 -18.00
CA ILE A 44 -10.99 3.47 -17.07
C ILE A 44 -10.30 2.29 -17.78
N SER A 45 -10.57 2.09 -19.07
CA SER A 45 -9.91 1.09 -19.92
C SER A 45 -8.45 1.41 -20.27
N GLU A 46 -8.02 2.66 -20.06
CA GLU A 46 -6.66 3.15 -20.32
C GLU A 46 -5.85 3.32 -19.02
N VAL A 47 -6.45 3.01 -17.87
CA VAL A 47 -5.79 3.05 -16.56
C VAL A 47 -5.20 1.68 -16.25
N GLU A 48 -3.96 1.67 -15.74
CA GLU A 48 -3.36 0.49 -15.13
C GLU A 48 -3.70 0.45 -13.65
N PHE A 49 -3.97 -0.76 -13.14
CA PHE A 49 -4.38 -0.96 -11.76
C PHE A 49 -3.43 -1.91 -11.04
N VAL A 50 -3.40 -1.75 -9.72
CA VAL A 50 -2.74 -2.67 -8.81
C VAL A 50 -3.70 -3.03 -7.69
N ALA A 51 -3.86 -4.32 -7.45
CA ALA A 51 -4.49 -4.83 -6.23
C ALA A 51 -3.39 -4.98 -5.18
N LEU A 52 -3.58 -4.37 -4.02
CA LEU A 52 -2.62 -4.36 -2.92
C LEU A 52 -3.32 -4.84 -1.65
N ASP A 53 -2.70 -5.79 -0.97
CA ASP A 53 -3.21 -6.39 0.26
C ASP A 53 -2.08 -6.49 1.30
N PHE A 54 -2.44 -6.38 2.57
CA PHE A 54 -1.49 -6.34 3.68
C PHE A 54 -1.98 -7.19 4.84
N ASP A 55 -1.10 -8.04 5.39
CA ASP A 55 -1.27 -8.56 6.74
C ASP A 55 -0.45 -7.73 7.73
N THR A 56 -1.01 -7.51 8.92
CA THR A 56 -0.38 -6.73 9.98
C THR A 56 -0.40 -7.50 11.29
N THR A 57 0.44 -7.10 12.24
CA THR A 57 0.41 -7.67 13.60
C THR A 57 -0.84 -7.24 14.39
N GLY A 58 -1.64 -6.31 13.86
CA GLY A 58 -2.89 -5.82 14.45
C GLY A 58 -3.39 -4.53 13.78
N LEU A 59 -4.45 -3.93 14.32
CA LEU A 59 -5.23 -2.87 13.64
C LEU A 59 -4.80 -1.43 13.93
N ASN A 60 -3.81 -1.21 14.80
CA ASN A 60 -3.33 0.13 15.18
C ASN A 60 -1.96 0.42 14.55
N PRO A 61 -1.85 1.36 13.58
CA PRO A 61 -0.61 1.64 12.85
C PRO A 61 0.50 2.28 13.70
N GLU A 62 0.19 2.89 14.85
CA GLU A 62 1.20 3.42 15.79
C GLU A 62 1.84 2.29 16.62
N LYS A 63 1.18 1.13 16.65
CA LYS A 63 1.56 0.01 17.52
C LYS A 63 1.96 -1.24 16.76
N HIS A 64 1.35 -1.50 15.62
CA HIS A 64 1.47 -2.73 14.86
C HIS A 64 2.19 -2.48 13.55
N ASP A 65 2.86 -3.53 13.09
CA ASP A 65 3.74 -3.51 11.93
C ASP A 65 3.10 -4.29 10.78
N ILE A 66 3.49 -3.96 9.55
CA ILE A 66 3.16 -4.75 8.36
C ILE A 66 4.07 -6.00 8.36
N ILE A 67 3.49 -7.16 8.09
CA ILE A 67 4.23 -8.44 8.04
C ILE A 67 4.19 -9.10 6.66
N THR A 68 3.20 -8.78 5.83
CA THR A 68 3.15 -9.17 4.43
C THR A 68 2.64 -8.05 3.55
N ILE A 69 3.06 -8.09 2.28
CA ILE A 69 2.54 -7.23 1.22
C ILE A 69 2.30 -8.11 0.01
N GLY A 70 1.05 -8.21 -0.44
CA GLY A 70 0.66 -8.85 -1.68
C GLY A 70 0.31 -7.82 -2.75
N LEU A 71 0.92 -7.91 -3.93
CA LEU A 71 0.73 -6.98 -5.03
C LEU A 71 0.41 -7.74 -6.32
N VAL A 72 -0.67 -7.35 -7.01
CA VAL A 72 -1.04 -7.93 -8.30
C VAL A 72 -1.45 -6.84 -9.29
N PRO A 73 -0.68 -6.59 -10.36
CA PRO A 73 -1.10 -5.65 -11.39
C PRO A 73 -2.18 -6.26 -12.29
N PHE A 74 -3.11 -5.42 -12.74
CA PHE A 74 -4.19 -5.82 -13.63
C PHE A 74 -4.70 -4.64 -14.47
N ASN A 75 -5.44 -4.96 -15.51
CA ASN A 75 -6.28 -4.01 -16.23
C ASN A 75 -7.63 -4.65 -16.55
N LEU A 76 -8.50 -3.94 -17.27
CA LEU A 76 -9.85 -4.44 -17.58
C LEU A 76 -9.89 -5.68 -18.49
N ARG A 77 -8.75 -6.11 -19.03
CA ARG A 77 -8.64 -7.27 -19.91
C ARG A 77 -8.08 -8.49 -19.18
N ARG A 78 -7.18 -8.30 -18.22
CA ARG A 78 -6.41 -9.39 -17.61
C ARG A 78 -5.83 -9.04 -16.24
N ILE A 79 -5.67 -10.07 -15.41
CA ILE A 79 -4.84 -10.09 -14.20
C ILE A 79 -3.46 -10.65 -14.56
N PHE A 80 -2.40 -9.90 -14.25
CA PHE A 80 -1.02 -10.23 -14.64
C PHE A 80 -0.28 -10.99 -13.53
N LEU A 81 -0.62 -12.27 -13.35
CA LEU A 81 -0.03 -13.10 -12.28
C LEU A 81 1.49 -13.27 -12.36
N ARG A 82 2.09 -13.14 -13.56
CA ARG A 82 3.55 -13.18 -13.72
C ARG A 82 4.23 -12.00 -13.02
N ASP A 83 3.54 -10.86 -12.96
CA ASP A 83 4.05 -9.62 -12.40
C ASP A 83 3.56 -9.42 -10.97
N ALA A 84 2.84 -10.40 -10.41
CA ALA A 84 2.51 -10.41 -9.00
C ALA A 84 3.79 -10.46 -8.15
N ARG A 85 3.73 -9.83 -6.99
CA ARG A 85 4.80 -9.82 -6.00
C ARG A 85 4.22 -10.09 -4.63
N HIS A 86 5.04 -10.69 -3.78
CA HIS A 86 4.70 -10.96 -2.40
C HIS A 86 5.96 -10.82 -1.56
N TRP A 87 5.90 -9.94 -0.56
CA TRP A 87 6.98 -9.75 0.39
C TRP A 87 6.52 -10.17 1.78
N LYS A 88 7.40 -10.85 2.51
CA LYS A 88 7.32 -10.93 3.97
C LYS A 88 8.21 -9.83 4.53
N VAL A 89 7.77 -9.21 5.62
CA VAL A 89 8.46 -8.09 6.26
C VAL A 89 8.69 -8.44 7.72
N ARG A 90 9.91 -8.19 8.20
CA ARG A 90 10.24 -8.44 9.61
C ARG A 90 9.57 -7.38 10.48
N PRO A 91 8.72 -7.77 11.44
CA PRO A 91 8.13 -6.81 12.37
C PRO A 91 9.21 -6.29 13.32
N GLN A 92 9.11 -5.02 13.69
CA GLN A 92 10.01 -4.38 14.65
C GLN A 92 9.68 -4.80 16.08
N LYS A 93 8.42 -5.19 16.32
CA LYS A 93 7.93 -5.67 17.61
C LYS A 93 7.65 -7.17 17.58
N LYS A 94 7.68 -7.81 18.76
CA LYS A 94 7.27 -9.21 18.89
C LYS A 94 5.82 -9.38 18.43
N LEU A 95 5.56 -10.47 17.73
CA LEU A 95 4.22 -10.88 17.34
C LEU A 95 3.39 -11.17 18.58
N ASP A 96 2.13 -10.74 18.56
CA ASP A 96 1.12 -11.22 19.51
C ASP A 96 0.71 -12.65 19.11
N GLU A 97 0.56 -13.55 20.07
CA GLU A 97 0.22 -14.96 19.81
C GLU A 97 -1.14 -15.06 19.12
N ASP A 98 -2.08 -14.16 19.44
CA ASP A 98 -3.40 -14.07 18.82
C ASP A 98 -3.31 -13.72 17.33
N SER A 99 -2.29 -12.95 16.92
CA SER A 99 -2.05 -12.61 15.50
C SER A 99 -1.57 -13.84 14.72
N VAL A 100 -0.71 -14.68 15.30
CA VAL A 100 -0.21 -15.90 14.64
C VAL A 100 -1.35 -16.86 14.32
N ILE A 101 -2.34 -16.98 15.20
CA ILE A 101 -3.51 -17.86 15.03
C ILE A 101 -4.35 -17.44 13.81
N ILE A 102 -4.44 -16.13 13.52
CA ILE A 102 -5.28 -15.59 12.45
C ILE A 102 -4.61 -15.74 11.08
N HIS A 103 -3.35 -15.31 10.97
CA HIS A 103 -2.67 -15.21 9.67
C HIS A 103 -1.90 -16.49 9.31
N GLY A 104 -1.62 -17.36 10.28
CA GLY A 104 -0.84 -18.58 10.10
C GLY A 104 0.66 -18.34 9.86
N ILE A 105 1.11 -17.09 9.91
CA ILE A 105 2.51 -16.71 9.70
C ILE A 105 3.25 -16.79 11.02
N THR A 106 4.23 -17.70 11.09
CA THR A 106 5.00 -17.92 12.30
C THR A 106 6.13 -16.90 12.47
N HIS A 107 6.54 -16.66 13.72
CA HIS A 107 7.68 -15.78 14.01
C HIS A 107 8.97 -16.23 13.31
N SER A 108 9.18 -17.55 13.18
CA SER A 108 10.31 -18.15 12.47
C SER A 108 10.34 -17.79 10.98
N GLU A 109 9.19 -17.58 10.34
CA GLU A 109 9.12 -17.22 8.93
C GLU A 109 9.44 -15.74 8.67
N LEU A 110 9.38 -14.90 9.70
CA LEU A 110 9.62 -13.45 9.59
C LEU A 110 11.01 -13.04 10.07
N ILE A 111 11.73 -13.90 10.79
CA ILE A 111 13.02 -13.52 11.40
C ILE A 111 14.09 -13.18 10.37
N ASP A 112 14.08 -13.89 9.24
CA ASP A 112 14.99 -13.69 8.11
C ASP A 112 14.42 -12.77 7.02
N ALA A 113 13.20 -12.26 7.21
CA ALA A 113 12.58 -11.33 6.27
C ALA A 113 13.30 -9.97 6.27
N PRO A 114 13.31 -9.24 5.14
CA PRO A 114 13.86 -7.89 5.08
C PRO A 114 13.08 -6.91 5.98
N ASP A 115 13.68 -5.77 6.30
CA ASP A 115 12.95 -4.64 6.86
C ASP A 115 12.02 -4.03 5.80
N LEU A 116 10.99 -3.29 6.21
CA LEU A 116 10.12 -2.59 5.27
C LEU A 116 10.93 -1.62 4.39
N SER A 117 11.88 -0.90 4.98
CA SER A 117 12.72 0.06 4.27
C SER A 117 13.54 -0.56 3.14
N ASP A 118 13.95 -1.82 3.29
CA ASP A 118 14.72 -2.54 2.27
C ASP A 118 13.90 -2.85 1.01
N ILE A 119 12.57 -2.93 1.12
CA ILE A 119 11.68 -3.29 0.01
C ILE A 119 10.93 -2.09 -0.59
N LEU A 120 10.99 -0.91 0.03
CA LEU A 120 10.25 0.27 -0.44
C LEU A 120 10.61 0.67 -1.87
N SER A 121 11.89 0.55 -2.25
CA SER A 121 12.36 0.88 -3.59
C SER A 121 11.86 -0.06 -4.69
N GLU A 122 11.52 -1.30 -4.36
CA GLU A 122 10.91 -2.25 -5.31
C GLU A 122 9.38 -2.09 -5.33
N LEU A 123 8.78 -1.72 -4.20
CA LEU A 123 7.33 -1.61 -4.03
C LEU A 123 6.74 -0.33 -4.64
N LEU A 124 7.44 0.79 -4.54
CA LEU A 124 6.97 2.15 -4.92
C LEU A 124 7.52 2.60 -6.28
#